data_AF-A0A968YM36-F1
#
_entry.id   AF-A0A968YM36-F1
#
_cell.length_a   1.000
_cell.length_b   1.000
_cell.length_c   1.000
_cell.angle_alpha   90.00
_cell.angle_beta   90.00
_cell.angle_gamma   90.00
#
_symmetry.space_group_name_H-M   'P 1'
#
loop_
_entity.id
_entity.type
_entity.pdbx_description
1 polymer ?
#
loop_
_entity_poly.entity_id
_entity_poly.type
_entity_poly.pdbx_seq_one_letter_code
_entity_poly.pdbx_strand_id
1 'polypeptide(L)'
;MNYQTASKFLIDQTLMNEENPDALLIRLQQGRPPIPGQITSILLALKVVFEGLKDATVVDKELAYALYQLSIRTQQLFAAGRKKGVEWSPLLLQDLLRIALATECIFSGEWKSLY
;
A
#
# COMPACT_ATOMS: atom_id res chain seq x y z
N MET A 1 -7.95 -5.07 14.05
CA MET A 1 -8.52 -4.10 13.08
C MET A 1 -9.63 -4.82 12.32
N ASN A 2 -10.79 -4.19 12.11
CA ASN A 2 -11.86 -4.76 11.27
C ASN A 2 -11.70 -4.32 9.81
N TYR A 3 -12.52 -4.86 8.91
CA TYR A 3 -12.50 -4.56 7.47
C TYR A 3 -12.66 -3.05 7.18
N GLN A 4 -13.59 -2.38 7.85
CA GLN A 4 -13.88 -0.96 7.62
C GLN A 4 -12.69 -0.08 8.01
N THR A 5 -12.11 -0.34 9.19
CA THR A 5 -10.91 0.38 9.67
C THR A 5 -9.71 0.08 8.78
N ALA A 6 -9.56 -1.16 8.31
CA ALA A 6 -8.46 -1.53 7.41
C ALA A 6 -8.58 -0.83 6.05
N SER A 7 -9.78 -0.85 5.46
CA SER A 7 -10.06 -0.21 4.17
C SER A 7 -9.82 1.30 4.24
N LYS A 8 -10.35 1.95 5.28
CA LYS A 8 -10.14 3.38 5.51
C LYS A 8 -8.65 3.69 5.70
N PHE A 9 -7.94 2.91 6.52
CA PHE A 9 -6.51 3.09 6.72
C PHE A 9 -5.73 3.02 5.40
N LEU A 10 -6.01 2.04 4.55
CA LEU A 10 -5.35 1.93 3.24
C LEU A 10 -5.65 3.13 2.34
N ILE A 11 -6.90 3.58 2.28
CA ILE A 11 -7.30 4.77 1.53
C ILE A 11 -6.51 5.99 2.02
N ASP A 12 -6.46 6.21 3.33
CA ASP A 12 -5.77 7.32 3.98
C ASP A 12 -4.24 7.29 3.71
N GLN A 13 -3.63 6.13 3.43
CA GLN A 13 -2.22 6.03 2.99
C GLN A 13 -1.98 6.49 1.55
N THR A 14 -3.04 6.64 0.77
CA THR A 14 -2.99 6.98 -0.66
C THR A 14 -3.52 8.36 -1.02
N LEU A 15 -4.08 9.08 -0.06
CA LEU A 15 -4.50 10.46 -0.27
C LEU A 15 -3.27 11.35 -0.50
N MET A 16 -3.24 11.99 -1.67
CA MET A 16 -2.22 12.98 -2.02
C MET A 16 -2.71 14.40 -1.67
N ASN A 17 -3.11 14.60 -0.41
CA ASN A 17 -3.45 15.91 0.11
C ASN A 17 -2.57 16.24 1.33
N GLU A 18 -2.43 17.53 1.64
CA GLU A 18 -1.55 17.98 2.74
C GLU A 18 -2.10 17.66 4.14
N GLU A 19 -3.31 17.10 4.22
CA GLU A 19 -3.97 16.76 5.49
C GLU A 19 -3.27 15.61 6.21
N ASN A 20 -2.61 14.70 5.47
CA ASN A 20 -1.84 13.60 6.04
C ASN A 20 -0.41 13.57 5.46
N PRO A 21 0.53 14.38 5.98
CA PRO A 21 1.91 14.42 5.50
C PRO A 21 2.66 13.10 5.73
N ASP A 22 2.11 12.23 6.56
CA ASP A 22 2.68 10.95 6.95
C ASP A 22 2.15 9.78 6.12
N ALA A 23 1.20 10.01 5.22
CA ALA A 23 0.73 9.02 4.26
C ALA A 23 1.89 8.48 3.41
N LEU A 24 1.90 7.16 3.13
CA LEU A 24 2.96 6.50 2.39
C LEU A 24 3.27 7.22 1.06
N LEU A 25 2.24 7.54 0.28
CA LEU A 25 2.41 8.18 -1.03
C LEU A 25 3.00 9.59 -0.94
N ILE A 26 2.58 10.39 0.04
CA ILE A 26 3.16 11.72 0.29
C ILE A 26 4.64 11.61 0.66
N ARG A 27 4.99 10.70 1.58
CA ARG A 27 6.38 10.53 2.00
C ARG A 27 7.28 10.10 0.85
N LEU A 28 6.86 9.10 0.07
CA LEU A 28 7.62 8.66 -1.12
C LEU A 28 7.76 9.78 -2.16
N GLN A 29 6.71 10.58 -2.37
CA GLN A 29 6.75 11.73 -3.28
C GLN A 29 7.73 12.81 -2.81
N GLN A 30 7.83 13.03 -1.51
CA GLN A 30 8.78 13.95 -0.88
C GLN A 30 10.20 13.38 -0.79
N GLY A 31 10.46 12.16 -1.27
CA GLY A 31 11.77 11.52 -1.15
C GLY A 31 12.10 11.09 0.29
N ARG A 32 11.10 10.97 1.16
CA ARG A 32 11.25 10.54 2.56
C ARG A 32 10.90 9.06 2.71
N PRO A 33 11.63 8.30 3.55
CA PRO A 33 11.29 6.90 3.79
C PRO A 33 9.95 6.79 4.51
N PRO A 34 9.26 5.64 4.40
CA PRO A 34 8.10 5.33 5.22
C PRO A 34 8.42 5.44 6.72
N ILE A 35 7.40 5.69 7.53
CA ILE A 35 7.52 5.75 8.99
C ILE A 35 7.79 4.33 9.51
N PRO A 36 8.61 4.17 10.58
CA PRO A 36 8.80 2.86 11.21
C PRO A 36 7.47 2.15 11.49
N GLY A 37 7.36 0.90 11.04
CA GLY A 37 6.15 0.09 11.18
C GLY A 37 5.03 0.36 10.16
N GLN A 38 5.09 1.45 9.38
CA GLN A 38 4.03 1.82 8.41
C GLN A 38 3.80 0.72 7.37
N ILE A 39 4.86 0.15 6.80
CA ILE A 39 4.77 -0.95 5.84
C ILE A 39 4.10 -2.17 6.48
N THR A 40 4.51 -2.54 7.70
CA THR A 40 3.91 -3.67 8.43
C THR A 40 2.43 -3.46 8.68
N SER A 41 2.03 -2.25 9.08
CA SER A 41 0.63 -1.88 9.26
C SER A 41 -0.17 -1.95 7.95
N ILE A 42 0.41 -1.53 6.83
CA ILE A 42 -0.20 -1.65 5.49
C ILE A 42 -0.38 -3.11 5.10
N LEU A 43 0.63 -3.95 5.26
CA LEU A 43 0.53 -5.38 4.96
C LEU A 43 -0.52 -6.08 5.82
N LEU A 44 -0.59 -5.75 7.11
CA LEU A 44 -1.63 -6.25 8.01
C LEU A 44 -3.02 -5.80 7.56
N ALA A 45 -3.16 -4.54 7.13
CA ALA A 45 -4.42 -4.01 6.61
C ALA A 45 -4.85 -4.70 5.32
N LEU A 46 -3.92 -4.94 4.39
CA LEU A 46 -4.18 -5.70 3.16
C LEU A 46 -4.65 -7.12 3.48
N LYS A 47 -4.04 -7.78 4.47
CA LYS A 47 -4.51 -9.10 4.93
C LYS A 47 -5.94 -9.06 5.48
N VAL A 48 -6.26 -8.07 6.31
CA VAL A 48 -7.62 -7.90 6.84
C VAL A 48 -8.64 -7.59 5.74
N VAL A 49 -8.26 -6.77 4.75
CA VAL A 49 -9.10 -6.47 3.58
C VAL A 49 -9.34 -7.73 2.73
N PHE A 50 -8.30 -8.52 2.49
CA PHE A 50 -8.43 -9.81 1.82
C PHE A 50 -9.45 -10.73 2.51
N GLU A 51 -9.30 -10.94 3.82
CA GLU A 51 -10.22 -11.81 4.57
C GLU A 51 -11.65 -11.23 4.59
N GLY A 52 -11.79 -9.90 4.61
CA GLY A 52 -13.09 -9.23 4.55
C GLY A 52 -13.78 -9.28 3.19
N LEU A 53 -13.03 -9.47 2.10
CA LEU A 53 -13.55 -9.53 0.73
C LEU A 53 -13.68 -10.96 0.19
N LYS A 54 -13.33 -11.99 0.97
CA LYS A 54 -13.29 -13.40 0.50
C LYS A 54 -14.58 -13.89 -0.18
N ASP A 55 -15.74 -13.43 0.30
CA ASP A 55 -17.07 -13.81 -0.22
C ASP A 55 -17.70 -12.68 -1.06
N ALA A 56 -16.98 -11.56 -1.24
CA ALA A 56 -17.46 -10.39 -1.95
C ALA A 56 -17.17 -10.52 -3.46
N THR A 57 -18.15 -10.15 -4.28
CA THR A 57 -18.01 -10.09 -5.75
C THR A 57 -17.74 -8.68 -6.27
N VAL A 58 -17.73 -7.70 -5.38
CA VAL A 58 -17.53 -6.28 -5.67
C VAL A 58 -16.54 -5.68 -4.69
N VAL A 59 -15.74 -4.74 -5.17
CA VAL A 59 -14.83 -3.93 -4.36
C VAL A 59 -15.28 -2.47 -4.51
N ASP A 60 -15.36 -1.76 -3.39
CA ASP A 60 -15.63 -0.32 -3.41
C ASP A 60 -14.61 0.42 -4.29
N LYS A 61 -15.07 1.43 -5.03
CA LYS A 61 -14.23 2.15 -6.00
C LYS A 61 -13.07 2.88 -5.35
N GLU A 62 -13.27 3.48 -4.17
CA GLU A 62 -12.21 4.20 -3.45
C GLU A 62 -11.14 3.21 -2.96
N LEU A 63 -11.58 2.07 -2.41
CA LEU A 63 -10.67 1.01 -2.00
C LEU A 63 -9.91 0.42 -3.20
N ALA A 64 -10.61 0.12 -4.30
CA ALA A 64 -9.98 -0.39 -5.51
C ALA A 64 -8.92 0.59 -6.07
N TYR A 65 -9.21 1.89 -6.02
CA TYR A 65 -8.25 2.91 -6.43
C TYR A 65 -7.06 3.01 -5.48
N ALA A 66 -7.28 2.93 -4.15
CA ALA A 66 -6.20 2.89 -3.18
C ALA A 66 -5.29 1.67 -3.38
N LEU A 67 -5.86 0.50 -3.63
CA LEU A 67 -5.12 -0.72 -3.96
C LEU A 67 -4.26 -0.57 -5.23
N TYR A 68 -4.83 0.02 -6.30
CA TYR A 68 -4.05 0.38 -7.50
C TYR A 68 -2.89 1.33 -7.19
N GLN A 69 -3.11 2.35 -6.36
CA GLN A 69 -2.05 3.29 -5.98
C GLN A 69 -0.95 2.60 -5.16
N LEU A 70 -1.32 1.77 -4.19
CA LEU A 70 -0.38 1.02 -3.36
C LEU A 70 0.48 0.05 -4.17
N SER A 71 -0.10 -0.59 -5.19
CA SER A 71 0.61 -1.55 -6.04
C SER A 71 1.49 -0.88 -7.11
N ILE A 72 0.99 0.16 -7.78
CA ILE A 72 1.66 0.75 -8.95
C ILE A 72 2.34 2.08 -8.62
N ARG A 73 1.64 3.00 -7.95
CA ARG A 73 2.16 4.37 -7.74
C ARG A 73 3.34 4.39 -6.79
N THR A 74 3.35 3.55 -5.76
CA THR A 74 4.49 3.43 -4.83
C THR A 74 5.78 3.02 -5.56
N GLN A 75 5.70 2.08 -6.51
CA GLN A 75 6.84 1.66 -7.33
C GLN A 75 7.33 2.79 -8.25
N GLN A 76 6.40 3.52 -8.87
CA GLN A 76 6.73 4.69 -9.70
C GLN A 76 7.46 5.77 -8.88
N LEU A 77 6.98 6.05 -7.67
CA LEU A 77 7.61 7.02 -6.77
C LEU A 77 8.98 6.55 -6.27
N PHE A 78 9.12 5.27 -5.94
CA PHE A 78 10.42 4.68 -5.60
C PHE A 78 11.44 4.88 -6.74
N ALA A 79 11.06 4.52 -7.96
CA ALA A 79 11.91 4.67 -9.14
C ALA A 79 12.22 6.15 -9.45
N ALA A 80 11.24 7.05 -9.32
CA ALA A 80 11.43 8.49 -9.50
C ALA A 80 12.38 9.06 -8.44
N GLY A 81 12.25 8.64 -7.17
CA GLY A 81 13.17 9.01 -6.09
C GLY A 81 14.60 8.57 -6.37
N ARG A 82 14.80 7.32 -6.82
CA ARG A 82 16.13 6.82 -7.24
C ARG A 82 16.74 7.69 -8.34
N LYS A 83 15.95 8.03 -9.37
CA LYS A 83 16.40 8.91 -10.47
C LYS A 83 16.80 10.31 -9.98
N LYS A 84 16.20 10.78 -8.88
CA LYS A 84 16.51 12.07 -8.23
C LYS A 84 17.62 11.97 -7.17
N GLY A 85 18.26 10.81 -7.02
CA GLY A 85 19.36 10.61 -6.06
C GLY A 85 18.91 10.30 -4.64
N VAL A 86 17.64 9.94 -4.40
CA VAL A 86 17.19 9.51 -3.07
C VAL A 86 17.76 8.12 -2.76
N GLU A 87 18.44 8.02 -1.62
CA GLU A 87 18.99 6.75 -1.12
C GLU A 87 17.92 5.99 -0.33
N TRP A 88 17.13 5.19 -1.04
CA TRP A 88 16.20 4.26 -0.41
C TRP A 88 16.93 3.08 0.24
N SER A 89 16.37 2.59 1.35
CA SER A 89 16.74 1.29 1.89
C SER A 89 16.54 0.20 0.83
N PRO A 90 17.49 -0.75 0.66
CA PRO A 90 17.34 -1.89 -0.24
C PRO A 90 16.09 -2.73 0.08
N LEU A 91 15.69 -2.78 1.36
CA LEU A 91 14.51 -3.52 1.82
C LEU A 91 13.21 -2.86 1.37
N LEU A 92 13.21 -1.54 1.13
CA LEU A 92 11.99 -0.83 0.73
C LEU A 92 11.44 -1.37 -0.59
N LEU A 93 12.30 -1.73 -1.54
CA LEU A 93 11.82 -2.33 -2.79
C LEU A 93 11.09 -3.65 -2.55
N GLN A 94 11.64 -4.52 -1.70
CA GLN A 94 11.03 -5.80 -1.35
C GLN A 94 9.69 -5.59 -0.65
N ASP A 95 9.63 -4.61 0.25
CA ASP A 95 8.41 -4.23 0.97
C ASP A 95 7.31 -3.70 0.03
N LEU A 96 7.65 -2.85 -0.94
CA LEU A 96 6.70 -2.37 -1.95
C LEU A 96 6.21 -3.50 -2.87
N LEU A 97 7.08 -4.46 -3.20
CA LEU A 97 6.68 -5.66 -3.95
C LEU A 97 5.73 -6.54 -3.15
N ARG A 98 5.95 -6.71 -1.84
CA ARG A 98 5.01 -7.42 -0.96
C ARG A 98 3.64 -6.75 -0.90
N ILE A 99 3.60 -5.41 -0.89
CA ILE A 99 2.34 -4.64 -0.97
C ILE A 99 1.61 -4.91 -2.30
N ALA A 100 2.35 -4.91 -3.43
CA ALA A 100 1.78 -5.22 -4.73
C ALA A 100 1.24 -6.66 -4.80
N LEU A 101 1.99 -7.64 -4.30
CA LEU A 101 1.54 -9.04 -4.24
C LEU A 101 0.32 -9.23 -3.34
N ALA A 102 0.28 -8.58 -2.17
CA ALA A 102 -0.90 -8.63 -1.30
C ALA A 102 -2.14 -8.01 -1.98
N THR A 103 -1.93 -6.97 -2.79
CA THR A 103 -3.00 -6.37 -3.61
C THR A 103 -3.47 -7.32 -4.71
N GLU A 104 -2.55 -8.01 -5.40
CA GLU A 104 -2.88 -9.07 -6.35
C GLU A 104 -3.73 -10.17 -5.70
N CYS A 105 -3.37 -10.61 -4.49
CA CYS A 105 -4.12 -11.61 -3.73
C CYS A 105 -5.57 -11.18 -3.44
N ILE A 106 -5.79 -9.90 -3.15
CA ILE A 106 -7.15 -9.36 -2.95
C ILE A 106 -7.97 -9.49 -4.23
N PHE A 107 -7.39 -9.18 -5.39
CA PHE A 107 -8.12 -9.24 -6.65
C PHE A 107 -8.26 -10.68 -7.19
N SER A 108 -7.32 -11.57 -6.92
CA SER A 108 -7.40 -12.98 -7.34
C SER A 108 -8.26 -13.84 -6.41
N GLY A 109 -8.45 -13.42 -5.17
CA GLY A 109 -9.10 -14.23 -4.13
C GLY A 109 -8.21 -15.32 -3.54
N GLU A 110 -6.93 -15.39 -3.93
CA GLU A 110 -5.98 -16.40 -3.47
C GLU A 110 -4.85 -15.75 -2.67
N TRP A 111 -4.76 -16.06 -1.37
CA TRP A 111 -3.65 -15.58 -0.55
C TRP A 111 -2.39 -16.40 -0.80
N LYS A 112 -1.46 -15.84 -1.59
CA LYS A 112 -0.12 -16.41 -1.76
C LYS A 112 0.71 -16.10 -0.53
N SER A 113 1.48 -17.08 -0.06
CA SER A 113 2.38 -16.83 1.06
C SER A 113 3.44 -15.81 0.66
N LEU A 114 3.45 -14.66 1.32
CA LEU A 114 4.37 -13.55 1.09
C LEU A 114 5.73 -13.86 1.75
N TYR A 115 6.41 -14.92 1.31
CA TYR A 115 7.75 -15.29 1.79
C TYR A 115 8.82 -14.93 0.78
#